data_AF-A0A930RR32-F1
#
_entry.id   AF-A0A930RR32-F1
#
_cell.length_a   1.000
_cell.length_b   1.000
_cell.length_c   1.000
_cell.angle_alpha   90.00
_cell.angle_beta   90.00
_cell.angle_gamma   90.00
#
_symmetry.space_group_name_H-M   'P 1'
#
loop_
_entity.id
_entity.type
_entity.pdbx_description
1 polymer ?
#
loop_
_entity_poly.entity_id
_entity_poly.type
_entity_poly.pdbx_seq_one_letter_code
_entity_poly.pdbx_strand_id
1 'polypeptide(L)'
;MSKEMLEAFRILEEDKGIKKEDIIEAVTESLRSAYRRRYGQSESAAIEFNEKTGDFRVYTVREVVDEVFDSRLEISLKDALAISSAYELG
;
A
#
# COMPACT_ATOMS: atom_id res chain seq x y z
N MET A 1 7.13 -10.55 14.21
CA MET A 1 6.85 -9.40 13.34
C MET A 1 5.42 -8.88 13.51
N SER A 2 4.38 -9.59 13.07
CA SER A 2 3.01 -9.02 13.02
C SER A 2 2.38 -8.73 14.41
N LYS A 3 2.49 -9.65 15.38
CA LYS A 3 1.98 -9.47 16.75
C LYS A 3 2.76 -8.45 17.59
N GLU A 4 4.04 -8.28 17.31
CA GLU A 4 4.91 -7.32 18.01
C GLU A 4 4.53 -5.88 17.65
N MET A 5 4.04 -5.66 16.43
CA MET A 5 3.62 -4.34 15.97
C MET A 5 2.34 -3.87 16.68
N LEU A 6 1.34 -4.76 16.80
CA LEU A 6 0.11 -4.46 17.55
C LEU A 6 0.40 -4.16 19.02
N GLU A 7 1.33 -4.91 19.62
CA GLU A 7 1.76 -4.66 20.99
C GLU A 7 2.49 -3.31 21.14
N ALA A 8 3.36 -2.96 20.18
CA ALA A 8 4.01 -1.66 20.17
C ALA A 8 3.00 -0.50 20.05
N PHE A 9 1.94 -0.67 19.25
CA PHE A 9 0.87 0.33 19.14
C PHE A 9 0.11 0.49 20.46
N ARG A 10 -0.22 -0.63 21.13
CA ARG A 10 -0.89 -0.63 22.43
C ARG A 10 -0.05 0.10 23.49
N ILE A 11 1.26 -0.16 23.53
CA ILE A 11 2.17 0.53 24.47
C ILE A 11 2.19 2.03 24.20
N LEU A 12 2.25 2.46 22.93
CA LEU A 12 2.23 3.88 22.58
C LEU A 12 0.91 4.56 22.96
N GLU A 13 -0.21 3.86 22.82
CA GLU A 13 -1.52 4.35 23.24
C GLU A 13 -1.60 4.50 24.76
N GLU A 14 -1.16 3.49 25.53
CA GLU A 14 -1.20 3.50 26.99
C GLU A 14 -0.21 4.51 27.62
N ASP A 15 1.02 4.56 27.13
CA ASP A 15 2.09 5.37 27.73
C ASP A 15 2.14 6.81 27.23
N LYS A 16 1.74 7.03 25.97
CA LYS A 16 1.88 8.33 25.30
C LYS A 16 0.53 8.95 24.91
N GLY A 17 -0.58 8.21 25.05
CA GLY A 17 -1.91 8.69 24.65
C GLY A 17 -2.06 8.88 23.14
N ILE A 18 -1.22 8.25 22.33
CA ILE A 18 -1.28 8.34 20.87
C ILE A 18 -2.26 7.30 20.37
N LYS A 19 -3.31 7.72 19.68
CA LYS A 19 -4.31 6.79 19.18
C LYS A 19 -3.70 5.86 18.14
N LYS A 20 -4.13 4.61 18.15
CA LYS A 20 -3.69 3.61 17.18
C LYS A 20 -3.89 4.08 15.73
N GLU A 21 -4.99 4.77 15.45
CA GLU A 21 -5.30 5.31 14.11
C GLU A 21 -4.25 6.32 13.65
N ASP A 22 -3.82 7.21 14.53
CA ASP A 22 -2.79 8.23 14.23
C ASP A 22 -1.44 7.56 13.91
N ILE A 23 -1.11 6.48 14.61
CA ILE A 23 0.12 5.69 14.36
C ILE A 23 0.03 5.00 13.00
N ILE A 24 -1.10 4.36 12.68
CA ILE A 24 -1.31 3.69 11.41
C ILE A 24 -1.21 4.70 10.26
N GLU A 25 -1.80 5.88 10.40
CA GLU A 25 -1.73 6.95 9.41
C GLU A 25 -0.28 7.42 9.20
N ALA A 26 0.45 7.70 10.29
CA ALA A 26 1.85 8.14 10.21
C ALA A 26 2.78 7.10 9.56
N VAL A 27 2.59 5.81 9.88
CA VAL A 27 3.34 4.71 9.27
C VAL A 27 2.97 4.57 7.79
N THR A 28 1.68 4.68 7.46
CA THR A 28 1.20 4.65 6.07
C THR A 28 1.82 5.75 5.24
N GLU A 29 1.83 6.99 5.73
CA GLU A 29 2.44 8.11 5.01
C GLU A 29 3.96 7.95 4.88
N SER A 30 4.63 7.43 5.92
CA SER A 30 6.05 7.12 5.85
C SER A 30 6.37 6.10 4.75
N LEU A 31 5.55 5.05 4.63
CA LEU A 31 5.67 4.04 3.58
C LEU A 31 5.36 4.62 2.19
N ARG A 32 4.31 5.44 2.03
CA ARG A 32 4.02 6.17 0.77
C ARG A 32 5.20 7.03 0.35
N SER A 33 5.77 7.78 1.29
CA SER A 33 6.93 8.64 1.05
C SER A 33 8.18 7.82 0.67
N ALA A 34 8.42 6.69 1.32
CA ALA A 34 9.52 5.78 0.97
C ALA A 34 9.34 5.18 -0.44
N TYR A 35 8.12 4.76 -0.78
CA TYR A 35 7.80 4.25 -2.11
C TYR A 35 8.03 5.33 -3.18
N ARG A 36 7.52 6.56 -2.95
CA ARG A 36 7.72 7.71 -3.84
C ARG A 36 9.21 7.99 -4.08
N ARG A 37 10.04 7.98 -3.03
CA ARG A 37 11.50 8.20 -3.19
C ARG A 37 12.17 7.14 -4.05
N ARG A 38 11.69 5.89 -4.00
CA ARG A 38 12.29 4.78 -4.73
C ARG A 38 11.81 4.69 -6.19
N TYR A 39 10.53 4.99 -6.44
CA TYR A 39 9.90 4.72 -7.74
C TYR A 39 9.42 5.99 -8.48
N GLY A 40 9.50 7.16 -7.84
CA GLY A 40 9.26 8.47 -8.45
C GLY A 40 7.79 8.90 -8.53
N GLN A 41 6.84 8.03 -8.19
CA GLN A 41 5.40 8.27 -8.29
C GLN A 41 4.72 7.81 -6.98
N SER A 42 4.02 8.70 -6.26
CA SER A 42 3.32 8.35 -5.01
C SER A 42 1.92 7.77 -5.23
N GLU A 43 1.26 8.11 -6.34
CA GLU A 43 -0.17 7.84 -6.53
C GLU A 43 -0.46 6.38 -6.85
N SER A 44 0.52 5.63 -7.36
CA SER A 44 0.36 4.19 -7.62
C SER A 44 0.56 3.31 -6.39
N ALA A 45 0.88 3.82 -5.19
CA ALA A 45 1.03 2.98 -4.02
C ALA A 45 -0.29 2.84 -3.24
N ALA A 46 -0.88 1.65 -3.20
CA ALA A 46 -1.93 1.31 -2.25
C ALA A 46 -1.31 0.64 -1.03
N ILE A 47 -1.67 1.09 0.17
CA ILE A 47 -1.16 0.53 1.42
C ILE A 47 -2.35 0.10 2.26
N GLU A 48 -2.33 -1.17 2.65
CA GLU A 48 -3.36 -1.77 3.49
C GLU A 48 -2.75 -2.19 4.82
N PHE A 49 -3.44 -1.85 5.91
CA PHE A 49 -3.10 -2.35 7.24
C PHE A 49 -4.12 -3.40 7.67
N ASN A 50 -3.64 -4.59 8.04
CA ASN A 50 -4.47 -5.63 8.62
C ASN A 50 -4.48 -5.50 10.14
N GLU A 51 -5.57 -4.98 10.70
CA GLU A 51 -5.68 -4.75 12.14
C GLU A 51 -5.66 -6.03 12.99
N LYS A 52 -6.03 -7.17 12.40
CA LYS A 52 -6.06 -8.46 13.12
C LYS A 52 -4.67 -9.06 13.23
N THR A 53 -3.87 -8.94 12.17
CA THR A 53 -2.53 -9.54 12.13
C THR A 53 -1.45 -8.55 12.53
N GLY A 54 -1.64 -7.26 12.30
CA GLY A 54 -0.64 -6.21 12.45
C GLY A 54 0.21 -5.99 11.20
N ASP A 55 -0.17 -6.53 10.04
CA ASP A 55 0.65 -6.45 8.83
C ASP A 55 0.31 -5.23 7.98
N PHE A 56 1.34 -4.55 7.47
CA PHE A 56 1.22 -3.60 6.36
C PHE A 56 1.53 -4.30 5.04
N ARG A 57 0.66 -4.14 4.05
CA ARG A 57 0.87 -4.58 2.67
C ARG A 57 0.93 -3.37 1.77
N VAL A 58 1.92 -3.34 0.89
CA VAL A 58 2.12 -2.27 -0.09
C VAL A 58 1.95 -2.88 -1.47
N TYR A 59 1.06 -2.32 -2.26
CA TYR A 59 0.75 -2.74 -3.62
C TYR A 59 1.03 -1.59 -4.59
N THR A 60 1.44 -1.96 -5.80
CA THR A 60 1.48 -1.03 -6.93
C THR A 60 0.18 -1.17 -7.70
N VAL A 61 -0.58 -0.08 -7.77
CA VAL A 61 -1.78 0.09 -8.59
C VAL A 61 -1.33 0.53 -9.98
N ARG A 62 -1.81 -0.16 -11.00
CA ARG A 62 -1.55 0.17 -12.41
C ARG A 62 -2.88 0.27 -13.15
N GLU A 63 -2.99 1.25 -14.02
CA GLU A 63 -4.11 1.43 -14.93
C GLU A 63 -4.03 0.41 -16.07
N VAL A 64 -5.15 -0.22 -16.41
CA VAL A 64 -5.20 -1.19 -17.51
C VAL A 64 -5.42 -0.43 -18.81
N VAL A 65 -4.44 -0.47 -19.70
CA VAL A 65 -4.42 0.29 -20.95
C VAL A 65 -4.23 -0.64 -22.16
N ASP A 66 -4.55 -0.14 -23.35
CA ASP A 66 -4.32 -0.86 -24.61
C ASP A 66 -2.84 -0.79 -25.02
N GLU A 67 -2.27 0.42 -25.02
CA GLU A 67 -0.85 0.67 -25.27
C GLU A 67 -0.17 1.22 -24.01
N VAL A 68 0.91 0.58 -23.58
CA VAL A 68 1.67 0.97 -22.38
C VAL A 68 2.72 2.04 -22.75
N PHE A 69 2.58 3.23 -22.19
CA PHE A 69 3.52 4.35 -22.25
C PHE A 69 4.44 4.40 -21.02
N ASP A 70 3.92 4.14 -19.82
CA ASP A 70 4.72 4.02 -18.59
C ASP A 70 4.39 2.74 -17.82
N SER A 71 5.24 1.72 -18.01
CA SER A 71 5.10 0.41 -17.33
C SER A 71 5.06 0.46 -15.79
N ARG A 72 5.44 1.58 -15.16
CA ARG A 72 5.33 1.76 -13.71
C ARG A 72 3.91 2.10 -13.27
N LEU A 73 3.12 2.72 -14.15
CA LEU A 73 1.78 3.22 -13.88
C LEU A 73 0.71 2.44 -14.64
N GLU A 74 1.10 1.76 -15.72
CA GLU A 74 0.18 1.16 -16.67
C GLU A 74 0.51 -0.30 -16.90
N ILE A 75 -0.50 -1.14 -17.14
CA ILE A 75 -0.38 -2.55 -17.51
C ILE A 75 -1.23 -2.81 -18.76
N SER A 76 -0.74 -3.64 -19.68
CA SER A 76 -1.54 -3.97 -20.87
C SER A 76 -2.77 -4.82 -20.48
N LEU A 77 -3.88 -4.68 -21.20
CA LEU A 77 -5.06 -5.53 -20.99
C LEU A 77 -4.70 -7.02 -21.06
N LYS A 78 -3.80 -7.39 -21.99
CA LYS A 78 -3.30 -8.77 -22.13
C LYS A 78 -2.63 -9.27 -20.85
N ASP A 79 -1.76 -8.46 -20.26
CA ASP A 79 -1.02 -8.85 -19.05
C ASP A 79 -1.94 -8.82 -17.81
N ALA A 80 -2.87 -7.87 -17.74
CA ALA A 80 -3.88 -7.82 -16.69
C ALA A 80 -4.75 -9.10 -16.71
N LEU A 81 -5.24 -9.51 -17.88
CA LEU A 81 -6.04 -10.72 -18.04
C LEU A 81 -5.29 -12.02 -17.69
N ALA A 82 -3.95 -12.01 -17.76
CA ALA A 82 -3.14 -13.13 -17.30
C ALA A 82 -3.08 -13.24 -15.76
N ILE A 83 -3.33 -12.14 -15.05
CA ILE A 83 -3.44 -12.12 -13.59
C ILE A 83 -4.86 -12.51 -13.15
N SER A 84 -5.88 -11.94 -13.80
CA SER A 84 -7.29 -12.24 -13.55
C SER A 84 -8.15 -11.90 -14.76
N SER A 85 -9.08 -12.79 -15.10
CA SER A 85 -10.01 -12.58 -16.21
C SER A 85 -11.07 -11.50 -15.94
N ALA A 86 -11.07 -10.90 -14.75
CA ALA A 86 -12.03 -9.87 -14.35
C ALA A 86 -11.58 -8.43 -14.69
N TYR A 87 -10.36 -8.23 -15.20
CA TYR A 87 -9.87 -6.90 -15.55
C TYR A 87 -10.43 -6.40 -16.88
N GLU A 88 -10.65 -5.09 -16.96
CA GLU A 88 -11.09 -4.36 -18.15
C GLU A 88 -10.23 -3.10 -18.33
N LEU A 89 -10.38 -2.38 -19.44
CA LEU A 89 -9.67 -1.12 -19.69
C LEU A 89 -10.18 -0.03 -18.74
N GLY A 90 -9.26 0.75 -18.18
CA GLY A 90 -9.53 1.82 -17.20
C GLY A 90 -9.18 1.44 -15.76
#